data_AF-N8XMA6-F1
#
_entry.id   AF-N8XMA6-F1
#
_cell.length_a   1.000
_cell.length_b   1.000
_cell.length_c   1.000
_cell.angle_alpha   90.00
_cell.angle_beta   90.00
_cell.angle_gamma   90.00
#
_symmetry.space_group_name_H-M   'P 1'
#
loop_
_entity.id
_entity.type
_entity.pdbx_description
1 polymer ?
#
loop_
_entity_poly.entity_id
_entity_poly.type
_entity_poly.pdbx_seq_one_letter_code
_entity_poly.pdbx_strand_id
1 'polypeptide(L)'
;MVKFKLQYHRVFIALSFALCSSAFAQIELINQDQIFTAQDNFKLTSAGSLRLQALNFDQYQPSNAAQKYRRNGYSSTSRIYLNTDYKINDDLHLITGYQNFINPSKILDWDGHYQNNDERLTTEQAYAGISSHRYGTLKYGKIYSLYYDVVGSKTDLWDYSTLAQPQTWSPFAYFDGTQAASKTLRYEKKRKILIFMRLIYLKITLI
;
A
#
# COMPACT_ATOMS: atom_id res chain seq x y z
N MET A 1 -30.35 -7.44 22.24
CA MET A 1 -29.86 -6.68 21.07
C MET A 1 -30.27 -5.22 21.26
N VAL A 2 -29.38 -4.37 21.76
CA VAL A 2 -29.70 -2.96 22.08
C VAL A 2 -29.42 -2.10 20.85
N LYS A 3 -30.46 -1.50 20.26
CA LYS A 3 -30.33 -0.55 19.15
C LYS A 3 -30.07 0.84 19.71
N PHE A 4 -28.84 1.34 19.59
CA PHE A 4 -28.54 2.74 19.87
C PHE A 4 -29.06 3.62 18.72
N LYS A 5 -30.11 4.41 18.97
CA LYS A 5 -30.56 5.47 18.06
C LYS A 5 -29.87 6.77 18.45
N LEU A 6 -28.82 7.15 17.72
CA LEU A 6 -28.14 8.44 17.93
C LEU A 6 -28.95 9.57 17.26
N GLN A 7 -29.89 10.16 18.01
CA GLN A 7 -30.77 11.23 17.51
C GLN A 7 -30.03 12.52 17.13
N TYR A 8 -28.77 12.69 17.53
CA TYR A 8 -28.00 13.94 17.36
C TYR A 8 -26.72 13.78 16.52
N HIS A 9 -26.67 12.79 15.64
CA HIS A 9 -25.56 12.54 14.71
C HIS A 9 -25.04 13.80 13.99
N ARG A 10 -25.90 14.73 13.57
CA ARG A 10 -25.46 16.00 12.95
C ARG A 10 -24.73 16.94 13.92
N VAL A 11 -25.18 17.00 15.17
CA VAL A 11 -24.54 17.78 16.23
C VAL A 11 -23.24 17.11 16.66
N PHE A 12 -23.20 15.78 16.71
CA PHE A 12 -21.99 15.02 17.01
C PHE A 12 -20.92 15.20 15.93
N ILE A 13 -21.29 15.14 14.64
CA ILE A 13 -20.37 15.41 13.52
C ILE A 13 -19.88 16.87 13.57
N ALA A 14 -20.77 17.83 13.82
CA ALA A 14 -20.40 19.24 13.97
C ALA A 14 -19.47 19.48 15.18
N LEU A 15 -19.69 18.78 16.30
CA LEU A 15 -18.82 18.81 17.47
C LEU A 15 -17.46 18.17 17.17
N SER A 16 -17.42 17.07 16.41
CA SER A 16 -16.17 16.43 16.00
C SER A 16 -15.32 17.32 15.08
N PHE A 17 -15.95 18.10 14.20
CA PHE A 17 -15.24 19.11 13.41
C PHE A 17 -14.81 20.33 14.24
N ALA A 18 -15.56 20.70 15.29
CA ALA A 18 -15.21 21.78 16.21
C ALA A 18 -14.15 21.39 17.27
N LEU A 19 -14.05 20.09 17.60
CA LEU A 19 -13.07 19.52 18.54
C LEU A 19 -11.79 19.03 17.85
N CYS A 20 -11.60 19.31 16.56
CA CYS A 20 -10.30 19.25 15.90
C CYS A 20 -9.35 20.36 16.39
N SER A 21 -9.31 20.63 17.70
CA SER A 21 -8.11 21.18 18.33
C SER A 21 -7.06 20.07 18.23
N SER A 22 -6.04 20.30 17.41
CA SER A 22 -4.88 19.44 17.17
C SER A 22 -4.50 18.59 18.37
N ALA A 23 -5.08 17.39 18.46
CA ALA A 23 -4.65 16.36 19.39
C ALA A 23 -3.38 15.75 18.79
N PHE A 24 -2.24 16.40 19.02
CA PHE A 24 -0.95 15.78 18.81
C PHE A 24 -0.77 14.78 19.96
N ALA A 25 -1.14 13.52 19.73
CA ALA A 25 -0.61 12.45 20.55
C ALA A 25 0.89 12.38 20.25
N GLN A 26 1.70 13.05 21.07
CA GLN A 26 3.15 12.92 21.02
C GLN A 26 3.48 11.52 21.55
N ILE A 27 3.51 10.55 20.64
CA ILE A 27 4.07 9.23 20.91
C ILE A 27 5.56 9.36 20.66
N GLU A 28 6.35 9.33 21.73
CA GLU A 28 7.80 9.25 21.64
C GLU A 28 8.16 7.84 21.13
N LEU A 29 8.31 7.71 19.80
CA LEU A 29 8.62 6.43 19.15
C LEU A 29 10.06 5.96 19.45
N ILE A 30 10.99 6.89 19.68
CA ILE A 30 12.40 6.64 20.00
C ILE A 30 12.91 7.78 20.89
N ASN A 31 13.49 7.46 22.06
CA ASN A 31 14.24 8.37 22.92
C ASN A 31 15.75 8.02 22.84
N GLN A 32 16.50 8.80 22.07
CA GLN A 32 17.95 8.70 21.91
C GLN A 32 18.52 10.12 21.76
N ASP A 33 19.66 10.40 22.42
CA ASP A 33 20.27 11.74 22.42
C ASP A 33 20.61 12.25 21.01
N GLN A 34 21.02 11.38 20.07
CA GLN A 34 21.03 11.63 18.62
C GLN A 34 20.87 10.31 17.83
N ILE A 35 19.87 10.22 16.97
CA ILE A 35 19.68 9.09 16.03
C ILE A 35 20.58 9.26 14.79
N PHE A 36 20.94 10.50 14.46
CA PHE A 36 21.68 10.88 13.25
C PHE A 36 22.70 12.00 13.55
N THR A 37 23.85 11.96 12.88
CA THR A 37 24.87 13.03 12.89
C THR A 37 24.59 14.08 11.81
N ALA A 38 25.25 15.24 11.87
CA ALA A 38 25.13 16.30 10.85
C ALA A 38 25.60 15.85 9.44
N GLN A 39 26.32 14.72 9.35
CA GLN A 39 26.80 14.12 8.12
C GLN A 39 25.88 13.00 7.62
N ASP A 40 24.92 12.54 8.43
CA ASP A 40 24.00 11.48 8.07
C ASP A 40 22.95 12.01 7.10
N ASN A 41 22.92 11.43 5.90
CA ASN A 41 21.92 11.75 4.89
C ASN A 41 20.82 10.69 4.93
N PHE A 42 20.04 10.70 6.03
CA PHE A 42 18.82 9.93 6.15
C PHE A 42 17.63 10.72 5.61
N LYS A 43 16.85 10.09 4.74
CA LYS A 43 15.61 10.65 4.20
C LYS A 43 14.47 9.68 4.46
N LEU A 44 13.46 10.15 5.19
CA LEU A 44 12.16 9.50 5.30
C LEU A 44 11.17 10.21 4.38
N THR A 45 10.45 9.46 3.56
CA THR A 45 9.39 9.98 2.69
C THR A 45 8.10 9.20 2.93
N SER A 46 7.05 9.89 3.35
CA SER A 46 5.70 9.35 3.39
C SER A 46 4.85 9.95 2.28
N ALA A 47 4.02 9.13 1.65
CA ALA A 47 3.00 9.57 0.71
C ALA A 47 1.73 8.75 0.90
N GLY A 48 0.63 9.15 0.29
CA GLY A 48 -0.60 8.38 0.35
C GLY A 48 -1.64 8.87 -0.64
N SER A 49 -2.65 8.04 -0.82
CA SER A 49 -3.84 8.38 -1.58
C SER A 49 -5.06 7.81 -0.87
N LEU A 50 -6.13 8.60 -0.81
CA LEU A 50 -7.46 8.13 -0.44
C LEU A 50 -8.27 8.02 -1.72
N ARG A 51 -8.83 6.83 -1.97
CA ARG A 51 -9.65 6.55 -3.14
C ARG A 51 -10.99 6.00 -2.69
N LEU A 52 -11.93 6.92 -2.54
CA LEU A 52 -13.32 6.63 -2.23
C LEU A 52 -14.09 6.53 -3.55
N GLN A 53 -14.88 5.47 -3.71
CA GLN A 53 -15.68 5.24 -4.92
C GLN A 53 -17.10 4.83 -4.53
N ALA A 54 -18.06 5.12 -5.39
CA ALA A 54 -19.41 4.55 -5.35
C ALA A 54 -19.75 4.02 -6.75
N LEU A 55 -20.26 2.79 -6.82
CA LEU A 55 -20.62 2.13 -8.08
C LEU A 55 -22.13 1.99 -8.18
N ASN A 56 -22.74 2.56 -9.21
CA ASN A 56 -24.15 2.32 -9.51
C ASN A 56 -24.28 1.07 -10.36
N PHE A 57 -24.91 0.02 -9.82
CA PHE A 57 -25.25 -1.19 -10.57
C PHE A 57 -26.68 -1.07 -11.14
N ASP A 58 -26.94 -1.64 -12.31
CA ASP A 58 -28.25 -1.53 -12.95
C ASP A 58 -29.35 -2.29 -12.20
N GLN A 59 -29.01 -3.40 -11.50
CA GLN A 59 -29.98 -4.19 -10.73
C GLN A 59 -29.37 -4.84 -9.46
N TYR A 60 -30.18 -4.96 -8.41
CA TYR A 60 -29.86 -5.78 -7.24
C TYR A 60 -30.51 -7.16 -7.37
N GLN A 61 -29.70 -8.20 -7.31
CA GLN A 61 -30.15 -9.59 -7.33
C GLN A 61 -29.45 -10.36 -6.20
N PRO A 62 -29.99 -11.48 -5.71
CA PRO A 62 -29.35 -12.27 -4.65
C PRO A 62 -27.88 -12.62 -4.93
N SER A 63 -27.53 -12.84 -6.22
CA SER A 63 -26.18 -13.15 -6.69
C SER A 63 -25.15 -12.04 -6.45
N ASN A 64 -25.56 -10.77 -6.31
CA ASN A 64 -24.67 -9.63 -6.06
C ASN A 64 -24.82 -9.00 -4.67
N ALA A 65 -25.47 -9.70 -3.73
CA ALA A 65 -25.73 -9.20 -2.38
C ALA A 65 -24.45 -8.76 -1.65
N ALA A 66 -23.33 -9.48 -1.84
CA ALA A 66 -22.04 -9.15 -1.25
C ALA A 66 -21.43 -7.84 -1.77
N GLN A 67 -21.90 -7.30 -2.91
CA GLN A 67 -21.39 -6.07 -3.51
C GLN A 67 -22.22 -4.83 -3.15
N LYS A 68 -23.28 -5.00 -2.35
CA LYS A 68 -24.21 -3.91 -1.97
C LYS A 68 -23.51 -2.68 -1.39
N TYR A 69 -22.51 -2.89 -0.54
CA TYR A 69 -21.73 -1.83 0.11
C TYR A 69 -21.05 -0.88 -0.89
N ARG A 70 -20.75 -1.34 -2.11
CA ARG A 70 -20.07 -0.53 -3.12
C ARG A 70 -20.94 0.62 -3.66
N ARG A 71 -22.27 0.61 -3.45
CA ARG A 71 -23.14 1.77 -3.75
C ARG A 71 -23.05 2.86 -2.70
N ASN A 72 -22.82 2.50 -1.44
CA ASN A 72 -22.85 3.44 -0.33
C ASN A 72 -21.57 4.30 -0.28
N GLY A 73 -20.58 4.00 -1.11
CA GLY A 73 -19.24 4.55 -0.99
C GLY A 73 -18.33 3.54 -0.30
N TYR A 74 -17.17 3.23 -0.87
CA TYR A 74 -16.20 2.31 -0.31
C TYR A 74 -14.79 2.77 -0.62
N SER A 75 -13.80 2.28 0.13
CA SER A 75 -12.38 2.46 -0.23
C SER A 75 -12.01 1.46 -1.31
N SER A 76 -11.66 1.92 -2.51
CA SER A 76 -11.30 1.02 -3.61
C SER A 76 -9.82 0.64 -3.59
N THR A 77 -8.92 1.62 -3.58
CA THR A 77 -7.46 1.40 -3.54
C THR A 77 -6.74 2.52 -2.78
N SER A 78 -7.23 2.91 -1.61
CA SER A 78 -6.52 3.87 -0.76
C SER A 78 -5.18 3.27 -0.30
N ARG A 79 -4.11 4.05 -0.33
CA ARG A 79 -2.75 3.56 -0.08
C ARG A 79 -1.95 4.51 0.81
N ILE A 80 -1.04 3.93 1.58
CA ILE A 80 0.02 4.67 2.27
C ILE A 80 1.37 4.09 1.83
N TYR A 81 2.32 4.99 1.62
CA TYR A 81 3.69 4.71 1.24
C TYR A 81 4.62 5.28 2.30
N LEU A 82 5.63 4.50 2.67
CA LEU A 82 6.72 4.92 3.54
C LEU A 82 8.01 4.39 2.96
N ASN A 83 8.92 5.29 2.62
CA ASN A 83 10.23 4.94 2.07
C ASN A 83 11.33 5.58 2.90
N THR A 84 12.41 4.85 3.12
CA THR A 84 13.64 5.39 3.69
C THR A 84 14.79 5.26 2.71
N ASP A 85 15.69 6.22 2.77
CA ASP A 85 16.94 6.24 2.04
C ASP A 85 18.03 6.74 2.99
N TYR A 86 19.01 5.88 3.27
CA TYR A 86 20.15 6.18 4.12
C TYR A 86 21.43 6.08 3.29
N LYS A 87 22.11 7.21 3.10
CA LYS A 87 23.40 7.24 2.40
C LYS A 87 24.49 6.58 3.25
N ILE A 88 25.09 5.50 2.74
CA ILE A 88 26.26 4.85 3.34
C ILE A 88 27.54 5.55 2.88
N ASN A 89 27.64 5.85 1.58
CA ASN A 89 28.70 6.64 0.97
C ASN A 89 28.20 7.28 -0.34
N ASP A 90 29.08 7.91 -1.13
CA ASP A 90 28.69 8.62 -2.36
C ASP A 90 28.07 7.74 -3.46
N ASP A 91 28.24 6.42 -3.41
CA ASP A 91 27.66 5.47 -4.37
C ASP A 91 26.55 4.62 -3.75
N LEU A 92 26.70 4.21 -2.47
CA LEU A 92 25.86 3.22 -1.81
C LEU A 92 24.84 3.83 -0.86
N HIS A 93 23.60 3.37 -0.98
CA HIS A 93 22.47 3.75 -0.16
C HIS A 93 21.74 2.50 0.37
N LEU A 94 21.37 2.50 1.64
CA LEU A 94 20.42 1.54 2.21
C LEU A 94 19.01 2.10 2.05
N ILE A 95 18.15 1.37 1.36
CA ILE A 95 16.77 1.78 1.10
C ILE A 95 15.79 0.81 1.76
N THR A 96 14.67 1.34 2.24
CA THR A 96 13.50 0.53 2.57
C THR A 96 12.26 1.11 1.89
N GLY A 97 11.34 0.24 1.52
CA GLY A 97 10.08 0.64 0.93
C GLY A 97 8.94 -0.17 1.52
N TYR A 98 7.91 0.53 1.94
CA TYR A 98 6.72 -0.03 2.54
C TYR A 98 5.49 0.60 1.90
N GLN A 99 4.59 -0.25 1.42
CA GLN A 99 3.33 0.16 0.80
C GLN A 99 2.21 -0.72 1.32
N ASN A 100 1.17 -0.07 1.83
CA ASN A 100 -0.04 -0.73 2.28
C ASN A 100 -1.26 -0.22 1.52
N PHE A 101 -2.16 -1.12 1.16
CA PHE A 101 -3.56 -0.78 0.99
C PHE A 101 -4.16 -0.52 2.38
N ILE A 102 -4.98 0.52 2.47
CA ILE A 102 -5.76 0.84 3.66
C ILE A 102 -7.25 0.87 3.30
N ASN A 103 -8.07 0.40 4.23
CA ASN A 103 -9.51 0.51 4.14
C ASN A 103 -10.04 1.45 5.23
N PRO A 104 -10.06 2.78 5.00
CA PRO A 104 -10.61 3.75 5.95
C PRO A 104 -12.02 3.39 6.43
N SER A 105 -12.89 2.91 5.54
CA SER A 105 -14.25 2.50 5.89
C SER A 105 -14.25 1.38 6.94
N LYS A 106 -13.35 0.40 6.81
CA LYS A 106 -13.20 -0.68 7.80
C LYS A 106 -12.44 -0.26 9.06
N ILE A 107 -11.47 0.64 8.94
CA ILE A 107 -10.71 1.19 10.08
C ILE A 107 -11.65 1.99 11.00
N LEU A 108 -12.58 2.74 10.42
CA LEU A 108 -13.56 3.57 11.13
C LEU A 108 -14.85 2.82 11.50
N ASP A 109 -14.92 1.51 11.23
CA ASP A 109 -16.11 0.67 11.39
C ASP A 109 -17.38 1.32 10.76
N TRP A 110 -17.22 1.93 9.57
CA TRP A 110 -18.30 2.56 8.83
C TRP A 110 -19.23 1.50 8.19
N ASP A 111 -20.21 1.05 8.96
CA ASP A 111 -21.14 0.00 8.59
C ASP A 111 -21.81 0.24 7.24
N GLY A 112 -21.77 -0.77 6.38
CA GLY A 112 -22.35 -0.72 5.04
C GLY A 112 -21.42 -0.16 3.96
N HIS A 113 -20.15 0.10 4.28
CA HIS A 113 -19.12 0.63 3.35
C HIS A 113 -17.92 -0.32 3.13
N TYR A 114 -18.01 -1.56 3.63
CA TYR A 114 -16.99 -2.61 3.49
C TYR A 114 -17.64 -4.02 3.60
N GLN A 115 -16.93 -5.08 3.23
CA GLN A 115 -17.34 -6.47 3.49
C GLN A 115 -16.82 -6.97 4.86
N ASN A 116 -17.54 -7.91 5.49
CA ASN A 116 -17.19 -8.38 6.83
C ASN A 116 -15.76 -8.93 6.93
N ASN A 117 -15.30 -9.62 5.89
CA ASN A 117 -13.96 -10.19 5.75
C ASN A 117 -12.94 -9.25 5.10
N ASP A 118 -13.29 -7.99 4.82
CA ASP A 118 -12.31 -7.01 4.34
C ASP A 118 -11.27 -6.75 5.42
N GLU A 119 -10.01 -6.77 5.00
CA GLU A 119 -8.89 -6.37 5.84
C GLU A 119 -8.87 -4.84 6.01
N ARG A 120 -8.47 -4.39 7.21
CA ARG A 120 -8.24 -2.96 7.49
C ARG A 120 -7.00 -2.45 6.75
N LEU A 121 -5.99 -3.31 6.65
CA LEU A 121 -4.68 -3.00 6.12
C LEU A 121 -4.12 -4.24 5.45
N THR A 122 -3.64 -4.09 4.22
CA THR A 122 -2.98 -5.16 3.48
C THR A 122 -1.63 -4.66 2.99
N THR A 123 -0.55 -5.36 3.35
CA THR A 123 0.78 -5.03 2.85
C THR A 123 0.94 -5.47 1.40
N GLU A 124 1.19 -4.51 0.54
CA GLU A 124 1.39 -4.68 -0.91
C GLU A 124 2.87 -4.91 -1.21
N GLN A 125 3.72 -4.05 -0.64
CA GLN A 125 5.17 -4.13 -0.74
C GLN A 125 5.81 -3.86 0.62
N ALA A 126 6.87 -4.59 0.91
CA ALA A 126 7.70 -4.41 2.09
C ALA A 126 9.08 -4.96 1.79
N TYR A 127 10.07 -4.11 1.58
CA TYR A 127 11.41 -4.53 1.22
C TYR A 127 12.49 -3.67 1.88
N ALA A 128 13.66 -4.28 2.04
CA ALA A 128 14.92 -3.59 2.26
C ALA A 128 15.83 -3.83 1.06
N GLY A 129 16.75 -2.92 0.79
CA GLY A 129 17.64 -3.05 -0.35
C GLY A 129 18.87 -2.15 -0.27
N ILE A 130 19.83 -2.44 -1.13
CA ILE A 130 21.02 -1.62 -1.33
C ILE A 130 20.94 -1.05 -2.75
N SER A 131 21.05 0.26 -2.86
CA SER A 131 21.08 0.99 -4.13
C SER A 131 22.49 1.52 -4.39
N SER A 132 22.98 1.31 -5.61
CA SER A 132 24.24 1.85 -6.11
C SER A 132 24.02 2.55 -7.44
N HIS A 133 24.60 3.75 -7.60
CA HIS A 133 24.59 4.43 -8.90
C HIS A 133 25.35 3.60 -9.95
N ARG A 134 26.46 2.98 -9.56
CA ARG A 134 27.31 2.17 -10.44
C ARG A 134 26.72 0.80 -10.77
N TYR A 135 26.20 0.10 -9.76
CA TYR A 135 25.82 -1.30 -9.86
C TYR A 135 24.32 -1.54 -10.02
N GLY A 136 23.46 -0.57 -9.73
CA GLY A 136 22.00 -0.74 -9.70
C GLY A 136 21.49 -1.05 -8.29
N THR A 137 20.27 -1.55 -8.18
CA THR A 137 19.57 -1.75 -6.91
C THR A 137 19.28 -3.23 -6.67
N LEU A 138 19.63 -3.73 -5.49
CA LEU A 138 19.27 -5.07 -5.02
C LEU A 138 18.26 -4.94 -3.88
N LYS A 139 17.11 -5.59 -3.99
CA LYS A 139 16.02 -5.56 -3.00
C LYS A 139 15.69 -6.97 -2.53
N TYR A 140 15.33 -7.11 -1.27
CA TYR A 140 14.77 -8.32 -0.69
C TYR A 140 13.50 -8.03 0.10
N GLY A 141 12.44 -8.79 -0.13
CA GLY A 141 11.20 -8.69 0.64
C GLY A 141 9.95 -9.07 -0.14
N LYS A 142 8.82 -8.45 0.19
CA LYS A 142 7.59 -8.48 -0.60
C LYS A 142 7.65 -7.40 -1.67
N ILE A 143 7.71 -7.82 -2.93
CA ILE A 143 7.93 -6.95 -4.09
C ILE A 143 6.90 -7.32 -5.17
N TYR A 144 6.39 -6.32 -5.89
CA TYR A 144 5.54 -6.54 -7.07
C TYR A 144 6.22 -7.42 -8.10
N SER A 145 5.48 -8.06 -9.01
CA SER A 145 6.03 -8.89 -10.08
C SER A 145 6.63 -8.04 -11.20
N LEU A 146 7.52 -8.65 -12.00
CA LEU A 146 8.10 -7.95 -13.15
C LEU A 146 7.01 -7.56 -14.17
N TYR A 147 5.99 -8.40 -14.32
CA TYR A 147 4.87 -8.11 -15.20
C TYR A 147 4.11 -6.86 -14.73
N TYR A 148 3.89 -6.71 -13.42
CA TYR A 148 3.30 -5.50 -12.89
C TYR A 148 4.14 -4.25 -13.23
N ASP A 149 5.45 -4.30 -13.03
CA ASP A 149 6.32 -3.14 -13.29
C ASP A 149 6.40 -2.75 -14.78
N VAL A 150 6.30 -3.72 -15.69
CA VAL A 150 6.45 -3.48 -17.13
C VAL A 150 5.12 -3.20 -17.83
N VAL A 151 4.07 -3.92 -17.43
CA VAL A 151 2.74 -3.88 -18.07
C VAL A 151 1.70 -3.33 -17.11
N GLY A 152 1.46 -4.00 -15.98
CA GLY A 152 0.32 -3.69 -15.11
C GLY A 152 0.26 -2.23 -14.64
N SER A 153 1.39 -1.66 -14.23
CA SER A 153 1.51 -0.26 -13.80
C SER A 153 1.32 0.75 -14.93
N LYS A 154 1.58 0.36 -16.18
CA LYS A 154 1.43 1.23 -17.36
C LYS A 154 0.05 1.13 -17.99
N THR A 155 -0.65 0.02 -17.79
CA THR A 155 -2.01 -0.21 -18.28
C THR A 155 -3.08 0.14 -17.26
N ASP A 156 -2.71 0.51 -16.02
CA ASP A 156 -3.59 1.03 -14.97
C ASP A 156 -4.05 2.47 -15.30
N LEU A 157 -4.81 2.60 -16.39
CA LEU A 157 -5.31 3.88 -16.90
C LEU A 157 -6.78 4.14 -16.53
N TRP A 158 -7.51 3.09 -16.12
CA TRP A 158 -8.96 3.13 -15.94
C TRP A 158 -9.33 3.00 -14.47
N ASP A 159 -10.19 3.90 -13.98
CA ASP A 159 -10.48 3.98 -12.55
C ASP A 159 -11.15 2.70 -11.97
N TYR A 160 -12.04 2.07 -12.74
CA TYR A 160 -12.74 0.86 -12.32
C TYR A 160 -12.33 -0.41 -13.10
N SER A 161 -11.61 -0.25 -14.22
CA SER A 161 -11.32 -1.36 -15.12
C SER A 161 -9.87 -1.80 -14.99
N THR A 162 -9.65 -2.93 -14.32
CA THR A 162 -8.33 -3.49 -14.04
C THR A 162 -7.76 -4.28 -15.24
N LEU A 163 -7.95 -3.77 -16.47
CA LEU A 163 -7.49 -4.44 -17.69
C LEU A 163 -5.97 -4.63 -17.67
N ALA A 164 -5.53 -5.84 -18.02
CA ALA A 164 -4.12 -6.26 -18.00
C ALA A 164 -3.43 -6.12 -16.63
N GLN A 165 -4.18 -6.01 -15.54
CA GLN A 165 -3.59 -6.03 -14.20
C GLN A 165 -3.41 -7.47 -13.70
N PRO A 166 -2.20 -7.84 -13.25
CA PRO A 166 -1.92 -9.21 -12.85
C PRO A 166 -2.77 -9.65 -11.64
N GLN A 167 -3.20 -8.71 -10.78
CA GLN A 167 -4.12 -9.00 -9.69
C GLN A 167 -5.44 -9.68 -10.09
N THR A 168 -5.86 -9.55 -11.36
CA THR A 168 -7.09 -10.18 -11.85
C THR A 168 -6.93 -11.64 -12.24
N TRP A 169 -5.70 -12.14 -12.35
CA TRP A 169 -5.42 -13.47 -12.87
C TRP A 169 -5.41 -14.55 -11.80
N SER A 170 -5.33 -14.16 -10.53
CA SER A 170 -5.32 -15.09 -9.40
C SER A 170 -6.06 -14.51 -8.19
N PRO A 171 -6.87 -15.31 -7.47
CA PRO A 171 -7.46 -14.90 -6.20
C PRO A 171 -6.41 -14.71 -5.09
N PHE A 172 -5.17 -15.16 -5.30
CA PHE A 172 -4.05 -15.05 -4.35
C PHE A 172 -2.89 -14.24 -4.93
N ALA A 173 -3.16 -13.30 -5.84
CA ALA A 173 -2.13 -12.63 -6.64
C ALA A 173 -1.01 -11.94 -5.83
N TYR A 174 -1.29 -11.57 -4.58
CA TYR A 174 -0.34 -10.95 -3.65
C TYR A 174 0.53 -11.92 -2.84
N PHE A 175 0.33 -13.22 -3.06
CA PHE A 175 1.02 -14.31 -2.36
C PHE A 175 1.72 -15.27 -3.33
N ASP A 176 1.10 -15.57 -4.47
CA ASP A 176 1.61 -16.53 -5.46
C ASP A 176 2.62 -15.94 -6.47
N GLY A 177 2.90 -14.63 -6.39
CA GLY A 177 3.83 -13.95 -7.28
C GLY A 177 3.22 -13.40 -8.57
N THR A 178 1.92 -13.55 -8.78
CA THR A 178 1.22 -12.97 -9.94
C THR A 178 1.33 -11.45 -9.92
N GLN A 179 0.86 -10.83 -8.84
CA GLN A 179 0.92 -9.39 -8.57
C GLN A 179 2.14 -9.07 -7.71
N ALA A 180 2.34 -9.75 -6.60
CA ALA A 180 3.49 -9.59 -5.71
C ALA A 180 3.86 -10.91 -5.03
N ALA A 181 5.14 -11.08 -4.69
CA ALA A 181 5.62 -12.24 -3.94
C ALA A 181 6.44 -11.81 -2.73
N SER A 182 6.28 -12.53 -1.62
CA SER A 182 7.14 -12.39 -0.44
C SER A 182 8.46 -13.14 -0.64
N LYS A 183 9.49 -12.79 0.16
CA LYS A 183 10.81 -13.44 0.12
C LYS A 183 11.48 -13.38 -1.26
N THR A 184 11.23 -12.31 -2.02
CA THR A 184 11.75 -12.10 -3.36
C THR A 184 13.07 -11.35 -3.32
N LEU A 185 14.10 -11.90 -3.94
CA LEU A 185 15.35 -11.19 -4.24
C LEU A 185 15.26 -10.60 -5.66
N ARG A 186 15.46 -9.29 -5.79
CA ARG A 186 15.37 -8.60 -7.08
C ARG A 186 16.54 -7.68 -7.32
N TYR A 187 17.11 -7.79 -8.51
CA TYR A 187 18.11 -6.87 -9.03
C TYR A 187 17.53 -6.00 -10.15
N GLU A 188 17.76 -4.69 -10.07
CA GLU A 188 17.27 -3.70 -11.03
C GLU A 188 18.41 -2.77 -11.48
N LYS A 189 18.60 -2.62 -12.81
CA LYS A 189 19.52 -1.62 -13.36
C LYS A 189 18.87 -0.89 -14.52
N LYS A 190 18.62 0.40 -14.35
CA LYS A 190 18.10 1.26 -15.42
C LYS A 190 19.23 1.62 -16.38
N ARG A 191 19.07 1.35 -17.68
CA ARG A 191 19.93 1.91 -18.75
C ARG A 191 19.08 2.83 -19.63
N LYS A 192 19.68 3.91 -20.14
CA LYS A 192 19.00 5.01 -20.87
C LYS A 192 18.13 4.57 -22.07
N ILE A 193 18.27 3.35 -22.60
CA ILE A 193 17.55 2.88 -23.79
C ILE A 193 16.90 1.48 -23.61
N LEU A 194 17.17 0.75 -22.54
CA LEU A 194 16.59 -0.59 -22.34
C LEU A 194 16.56 -0.96 -20.84
N ILE A 195 15.39 -1.34 -20.32
CA ILE A 195 15.28 -1.92 -18.99
C ILE A 195 15.74 -3.39 -19.10
N PHE A 196 16.98 -3.68 -18.71
CA PHE A 196 17.46 -5.06 -18.62
C PHE A 196 17.25 -5.54 -17.18
N MET A 197 16.21 -6.35 -16.94
CA MET A 197 15.98 -6.98 -15.64
C MET A 197 16.45 -8.43 -15.71
N ARG A 198 17.48 -8.77 -14.92
CA ARG A 198 17.96 -10.15 -14.77
C ARG A 198 17.33 -10.70 -13.50
N LEU A 199 16.41 -11.64 -13.66
CA LEU A 199 15.82 -12.40 -12.56
C LEU A 199 16.79 -13.52 -12.17
N ILE A 200 17.29 -13.49 -10.93
CA ILE A 200 17.99 -14.64 -10.34
C ILE A 200 17.04 -15.22 -9.29
N TYR A 201 16.34 -16.30 -9.64
CA TYR A 201 15.62 -17.10 -8.65
C TYR A 201 16.64 -17.88 -7.84
N LEU A 202 16.97 -17.41 -6.64
CA LEU A 202 17.72 -18.21 -5.67
C LEU A 202 16.75 -18.73 -4.61
N LYS A 203 16.32 -19.99 -4.76
CA LYS A 203 15.56 -20.69 -3.73
C LYS A 203 16.56 -21.20 -2.69
N ILE A 204 16.80 -20.41 -1.64
CA ILE A 204 17.57 -20.88 -0.48
C ILE A 204 16.61 -21.71 0.38
N THR A 205 16.71 -23.03 0.27
CA THR A 205 16.15 -23.95 1.25
C THR A 205 17.16 -24.03 2.39
N LEU A 206 16.85 -23.40 3.53
CA LEU A 206 17.57 -23.70 4.77
C LEU A 206 17.09 -25.08 5.25
N ILE A 207 18.03 -26.01 5.39
CA ILE A 207 17.86 -27.30 6.07
C ILE A 207 17.80 -27.04 7.58
#